data_AF-A0A1C5VT28-F1
#
_entry.id   AF-A0A1C5VT28-F1
#
_cell.length_a   1.000
_cell.length_b   1.000
_cell.length_c   1.000
_cell.angle_alpha   90.00
_cell.angle_beta   90.00
_cell.angle_gamma   90.00
#
_symmetry.space_group_name_H-M   'P 1'
#
loop_
_entity.id
_entity.type
_entity.pdbx_description
1 polymer ?
#
loop_
_entity_poly.entity_id
_entity_poly.type
_entity_poly.pdbx_seq_one_letter_code
_entity_poly.pdbx_strand_id
1 'polypeptide(L)'
;MSLEVYSRQSKAFQYDGYKINSEMREHINAEKSSSNVHKDRDTVNFSAEGRNMCYGFGVHDVKDRAKHTVVKPGIAPLFDTISRTLKTVREEKGSYDYSDIANACGYAYAKCFSEIEKKYVNSQDKYYNLDGTPCTKKQEIAWLDEAYEEKINWETANVRIAAGREQFLGHIPDISQKDIEEYEENIKNAKEQYIKQYQEKGTVKLQHLSFGQSSLLQKLSELMNM
;
A
#
# COMPACT_ATOMS: atom_id res chain seq x y z
N MET A 1 17.47 -11.24 2.22
CA MET A 1 16.45 -10.58 1.39
C MET A 1 16.73 -9.10 1.42
N SER A 2 17.02 -8.51 0.26
CA SER A 2 17.69 -7.21 0.09
C SER A 2 16.74 -6.01 0.24
N LEU A 3 17.25 -4.97 0.89
CA LEU A 3 16.64 -3.68 1.24
C LEU A 3 16.28 -2.77 0.04
N GLU A 4 16.45 -3.23 -1.20
CA GLU A 4 16.40 -2.36 -2.39
C GLU A 4 14.99 -2.14 -2.96
N VAL A 5 14.00 -2.95 -2.59
CA VAL A 5 12.62 -2.77 -3.08
C VAL A 5 11.92 -1.59 -2.37
N TYR A 6 12.31 -1.27 -1.14
CA TYR A 6 11.72 -0.19 -0.34
C TYR A 6 12.08 1.22 -0.84
N SER A 7 13.20 1.37 -1.55
CA SER A 7 13.68 2.68 -2.03
C SER A 7 12.83 3.26 -3.16
N ARG A 8 12.22 2.42 -4.01
CA ARG A 8 11.49 2.90 -5.20
C ARG A 8 10.07 3.37 -4.93
N GLN A 9 9.39 2.84 -3.90
CA GLN A 9 8.05 3.33 -3.52
C GLN A 9 8.10 4.55 -2.58
N SER A 10 9.19 4.73 -1.82
CA SER A 10 9.44 5.91 -0.99
C SER A 10 9.50 7.21 -1.80
N LYS A 11 9.96 7.17 -3.05
CA LYS A 11 10.12 8.37 -3.91
C LYS A 11 8.82 8.97 -4.45
N ALA A 12 7.66 8.32 -4.30
CA ALA A 12 6.40 8.79 -4.87
C ALA A 12 5.49 9.57 -3.88
N PHE A 13 5.84 9.62 -2.58
CA PHE A 13 4.95 10.17 -1.54
C PHE A 13 5.50 11.35 -0.74
N GLN A 14 6.64 11.90 -1.12
CA GLN A 14 7.10 13.18 -0.60
C GLN A 14 7.17 14.15 -1.77
N TYR A 15 6.31 15.16 -1.80
CA TYR A 15 6.62 16.52 -2.26
C TYR A 15 5.32 17.33 -2.29
N ASP A 16 4.91 17.83 -1.12
CA ASP A 16 4.13 19.06 -1.04
C ASP A 16 4.54 19.79 0.25
N GLY A 17 5.26 20.92 0.11
CA GLY A 17 5.46 21.86 1.21
C GLY A 17 6.84 22.50 1.39
N TYR A 18 7.93 21.97 0.82
CA TYR A 18 9.28 22.49 1.13
C TYR A 18 9.96 23.15 -0.09
N LYS A 19 10.24 24.46 0.00
CA LYS A 19 11.15 25.17 -0.92
C LYS A 19 12.54 24.53 -0.83
N ILE A 20 12.95 23.83 -1.88
CA ILE A 20 14.27 23.20 -1.99
C ILE A 20 15.34 24.29 -2.06
N ASN A 21 16.32 24.27 -1.14
CA ASN A 21 17.50 25.14 -1.15
C ASN A 21 18.31 24.93 -2.45
N SER A 22 18.88 26.01 -2.99
CA SER A 22 19.68 26.05 -4.23
C SER A 22 20.77 24.97 -4.32
N GLU A 23 21.42 24.62 -3.22
CA GLU A 23 22.46 23.59 -3.15
C GLU A 23 21.93 22.17 -3.43
N MET A 24 20.73 21.83 -2.93
CA MET A 24 20.09 20.54 -3.26
C MET A 24 19.66 20.47 -4.73
N ARG A 25 19.37 21.63 -5.35
CA ARG A 25 18.97 21.71 -6.76
C ARG A 25 20.14 21.41 -7.69
N GLU A 26 21.36 21.81 -7.32
CA GLU A 26 22.58 21.49 -8.07
C GLU A 26 22.92 20.00 -7.98
N HIS A 27 22.76 19.36 -6.81
CA HIS A 27 22.95 17.92 -6.67
C HIS A 27 21.95 17.10 -7.50
N ILE A 28 20.67 17.50 -7.54
CA ILE A 28 19.65 16.84 -8.37
C ILE A 28 19.94 17.04 -9.87
N ASN A 29 20.45 18.20 -10.28
CA ASN A 29 20.77 18.47 -11.68
C ASN A 29 22.06 17.75 -12.12
N ALA A 30 23.05 17.62 -11.24
CA ALA A 30 24.24 16.82 -11.48
C ALA A 30 23.88 15.33 -11.66
N GLU A 31 22.98 14.79 -10.82
CA GLU A 31 22.47 13.41 -10.97
C GLU A 31 21.62 13.20 -12.22
N LYS A 32 20.85 14.21 -12.67
CA LYS A 32 20.10 14.12 -13.94
C LYS A 32 21.01 14.14 -15.17
N SER A 33 22.16 14.81 -15.09
CA SER A 33 23.11 14.90 -16.20
C SER A 33 23.86 13.60 -16.47
N SER A 34 23.96 12.70 -15.49
CA SER A 34 24.56 11.37 -15.64
C SER A 34 23.55 10.29 -16.07
N SER A 35 22.24 10.58 -16.03
CA SER A 35 21.19 9.68 -16.49
C SER A 35 20.66 10.08 -17.88
N ASN A 36 21.50 9.99 -18.91
CA ASN A 36 21.02 10.01 -20.29
C ASN A 36 20.39 8.67 -20.65
N VAL A 37 19.18 8.41 -20.12
CA VAL A 37 18.32 7.34 -20.65
C VAL A 37 17.35 7.99 -21.63
N HIS A 38 17.66 7.82 -22.92
CA HIS A 38 16.79 8.20 -24.02
C HIS A 38 15.38 7.62 -23.81
N LYS A 39 14.38 8.48 -23.93
CA LYS A 39 12.98 8.08 -24.02
C LYS A 39 12.71 7.53 -25.42
N ASP A 40 12.95 6.24 -25.61
CA ASP A 40 12.34 5.47 -26.70
C ASP A 40 11.79 4.17 -26.10
N ARG A 41 10.46 4.11 -25.99
CA ARG A 41 9.76 3.11 -25.18
C ARG A 41 9.57 1.76 -25.90
N ASP A 42 9.98 1.61 -27.16
CA ASP A 42 9.52 0.48 -27.99
C ASP A 42 10.61 -0.42 -28.60
N THR A 43 11.90 -0.19 -28.36
CA THR A 43 12.95 -1.16 -28.73
C THR A 43 14.04 -1.25 -27.66
N VAL A 44 13.92 -2.24 -26.78
CA VAL A 44 15.01 -2.62 -25.88
C VAL A 44 16.04 -3.41 -26.71
N ASN A 45 17.17 -2.79 -27.05
CA ASN A 45 18.30 -3.48 -27.67
C ASN A 45 19.22 -4.06 -26.60
N PHE A 46 19.37 -5.39 -26.58
CA PHE A 46 20.28 -6.10 -25.68
C PHE A 46 21.74 -5.93 -26.11
N SER A 47 22.66 -5.86 -25.14
CA SER A 47 24.11 -5.90 -25.42
C SER A 47 24.51 -7.24 -26.05
N ALA A 48 25.71 -7.31 -26.64
CA ALA A 48 26.24 -8.55 -27.19
C ALA A 48 26.35 -9.66 -26.11
N GLU A 49 26.73 -9.31 -24.89
CA GLU A 49 26.76 -10.25 -23.76
C GLU A 49 25.33 -10.65 -23.31
N GLY A 50 24.38 -9.70 -23.31
CA GLY A 50 22.98 -9.97 -22.98
C GLY A 50 22.28 -10.90 -23.97
N ARG A 51 22.71 -10.90 -25.24
CA ARG A 51 22.23 -11.85 -26.26
C ARG A 51 22.75 -13.27 -26.04
N ASN A 52 23.97 -13.43 -25.52
CA ASN A 52 24.54 -14.75 -25.23
C ASN A 52 23.81 -15.50 -24.11
N MET A 53 23.16 -14.80 -23.18
CA MET A 53 22.31 -15.40 -22.15
C MET A 53 20.92 -15.83 -22.66
N CYS A 54 20.53 -15.42 -23.87
CA CYS A 54 19.27 -15.79 -24.53
C CYS A 54 19.41 -16.93 -25.56
N TYR A 55 20.62 -17.44 -25.83
CA TYR A 55 20.80 -18.61 -26.69
C TYR A 55 20.42 -19.90 -25.94
N GLY A 56 19.11 -20.11 -25.83
CA GLY A 56 18.51 -21.29 -25.20
C GLY A 56 17.00 -21.15 -25.01
N PHE A 57 16.48 -19.92 -25.04
CA PHE A 57 15.05 -19.64 -24.92
C PHE A 57 14.67 -18.65 -26.00
N GLY A 58 13.79 -19.08 -26.93
CA GLY A 58 13.36 -18.28 -28.07
C GLY A 58 12.94 -16.87 -27.66
N VAL A 59 13.33 -15.88 -28.48
CA VAL A 59 13.20 -14.44 -28.20
C VAL A 59 11.74 -13.98 -27.97
N HIS A 60 10.76 -14.81 -28.33
CA HIS A 60 9.35 -14.59 -27.99
C HIS A 60 8.99 -14.90 -26.53
N ASP A 61 9.76 -15.77 -25.87
CA ASP A 61 9.46 -16.32 -24.54
C ASP A 61 9.99 -15.45 -23.38
N VAL A 62 10.73 -14.39 -23.71
CA VAL A 62 11.32 -13.43 -22.75
C VAL A 62 10.41 -12.22 -22.53
N LYS A 63 9.65 -11.79 -23.55
CA LYS A 63 8.64 -10.73 -23.37
C LYS A 63 7.52 -11.16 -22.42
N ASP A 64 7.16 -12.45 -22.41
CA ASP A 64 6.23 -13.01 -21.43
C ASP A 64 6.85 -13.27 -20.05
N ARG A 65 8.19 -13.38 -19.96
CA ARG A 65 8.93 -13.55 -18.71
C ARG A 65 9.37 -12.25 -18.05
N ALA A 66 9.20 -11.09 -18.67
CA ALA A 66 9.32 -9.79 -17.99
C ALA A 66 8.23 -9.53 -16.91
N LYS A 67 7.45 -10.56 -16.52
CA LYS A 67 6.63 -10.62 -15.31
C LYS A 67 7.48 -10.97 -14.05
N HIS A 68 8.71 -10.45 -13.95
CA HIS A 68 9.63 -10.72 -12.83
C HIS A 68 9.31 -9.93 -11.55
N THR A 69 8.04 -9.83 -11.22
CA THR A 69 7.55 -9.84 -9.83
C THR A 69 6.21 -10.53 -9.92
N VAL A 70 6.01 -11.64 -9.20
CA VAL A 70 4.66 -12.15 -9.00
C VAL A 70 3.93 -11.09 -8.19
N VAL A 71 3.29 -10.14 -8.89
CA VAL A 71 2.39 -9.19 -8.25
C VAL A 71 1.22 -10.04 -7.81
N LYS A 72 1.21 -10.45 -6.54
CA LYS A 72 0.05 -11.09 -5.92
C LYS A 72 -1.14 -10.15 -6.21
N PRO A 73 -2.14 -10.58 -6.99
CA PRO A 73 -3.08 -9.64 -7.60
C PRO A 73 -3.95 -8.88 -6.60
N GLY A 74 -4.07 -9.36 -5.36
CA GLY A 74 -4.83 -8.73 -4.28
C GLY A 74 -4.14 -7.53 -3.60
N ILE A 75 -2.84 -7.32 -3.84
CA ILE A 75 -2.07 -6.25 -3.20
C ILE A 75 -2.46 -4.88 -3.75
N ALA A 76 -2.31 -4.66 -5.07
CA ALA A 76 -2.54 -3.33 -5.65
C ALA A 76 -3.97 -2.79 -5.44
N PRO A 77 -5.05 -3.58 -5.65
CA PRO A 77 -6.41 -3.10 -5.42
C PRO A 77 -6.70 -2.67 -3.98
N LEU A 78 -6.08 -3.34 -2.99
CA LEU A 78 -6.21 -3.00 -1.58
C LEU A 78 -5.68 -1.58 -1.31
N PHE A 79 -4.40 -1.34 -1.62
CA PHE A 79 -3.74 -0.05 -1.35
C PHE A 79 -4.35 1.10 -2.17
N ASP A 80 -4.74 0.83 -3.42
CA ASP A 80 -5.41 1.81 -4.26
C ASP A 80 -6.77 2.22 -3.67
N THR A 81 -7.53 1.25 -3.15
CA THR A 81 -8.84 1.52 -2.54
C THR A 81 -8.69 2.30 -1.23
N ILE A 82 -7.70 1.98 -0.41
CA ILE A 82 -7.37 2.76 0.80
C ILE A 82 -7.05 4.21 0.42
N SER A 83 -6.16 4.39 -0.56
CA SER A 83 -5.70 5.73 -1.00
C SER A 83 -6.85 6.58 -1.55
N ARG A 84 -7.71 5.99 -2.39
CA ARG A 84 -8.91 6.68 -2.93
C ARG A 84 -9.91 7.03 -1.84
N THR A 85 -10.09 6.14 -0.86
CA THR A 85 -10.99 6.37 0.27
C THR A 85 -10.49 7.54 1.12
N LEU A 86 -9.21 7.53 1.51
CA LEU A 86 -8.62 8.62 2.29
C LEU A 86 -8.57 9.95 1.55
N LYS A 87 -8.37 9.93 0.23
CA LYS A 87 -8.51 11.14 -0.61
C LYS A 87 -9.92 11.72 -0.51
N THR A 88 -10.94 10.87 -0.62
CA THR A 88 -12.36 11.29 -0.50
C THR A 88 -12.65 11.87 0.88
N VAL A 89 -12.20 11.20 1.95
CA VAL A 89 -12.37 11.70 3.32
C VAL A 89 -11.70 13.07 3.50
N ARG A 90 -10.47 13.24 2.99
CA ARG A 90 -9.77 14.53 3.03
C ARG A 90 -10.51 15.61 2.25
N GLU A 91 -11.07 15.29 1.09
CA GLU A 91 -11.85 16.23 0.28
C GLU A 91 -13.15 16.66 1.00
N GLU A 92 -13.77 15.75 1.76
CA GLU A 92 -15.01 16.02 2.49
C GLU A 92 -14.79 16.75 3.84
N LYS A 93 -13.77 16.35 4.60
CA LYS A 93 -13.51 16.85 5.96
C LYS A 93 -12.36 17.87 6.04
N GLY A 94 -11.59 18.03 4.97
CA GLY A 94 -10.35 18.82 4.94
C GLY A 94 -9.10 18.03 5.38
N SER A 95 -9.26 17.05 6.27
CA SER A 95 -8.22 16.12 6.72
C SER A 95 -8.80 14.75 7.07
N TYR A 96 -7.95 13.80 7.44
CA TYR A 96 -8.36 12.50 7.96
C TYR A 96 -7.56 12.21 9.24
N ASP A 97 -8.17 11.45 10.14
CA ASP A 97 -7.54 11.00 11.39
C ASP A 97 -7.24 9.48 11.37
N TYR A 98 -6.75 8.95 12.48
CA TYR A 98 -6.45 7.53 12.62
C TYR A 98 -7.70 6.62 12.58
N SER A 99 -8.88 7.11 12.97
CA SER A 99 -10.13 6.37 12.83
C SER A 99 -10.53 6.26 11.36
N ASP A 100 -10.36 7.32 10.58
CA ASP A 100 -10.58 7.31 9.14
C ASP A 100 -9.61 6.35 8.42
N ILE A 101 -8.35 6.26 8.87
CA ILE A 101 -7.38 5.26 8.35
C ILE A 101 -7.86 3.84 8.65
N ALA A 102 -8.26 3.54 9.89
CA ALA A 102 -8.78 2.22 10.25
C ALA A 102 -10.02 1.85 9.41
N ASN A 103 -10.94 2.79 9.23
CA ASN A 103 -12.11 2.61 8.38
C ASN A 103 -11.74 2.35 6.92
N ALA A 104 -10.83 3.14 6.35
CA ALA A 104 -10.39 2.96 4.97
C ALA A 104 -9.73 1.59 4.75
N CYS A 105 -8.91 1.13 5.69
CA CYS A 105 -8.30 -0.21 5.67
C CYS A 105 -9.38 -1.31 5.69
N GLY A 106 -10.28 -1.30 6.68
CA GLY A 106 -11.32 -2.31 6.81
C GLY A 106 -12.28 -2.33 5.61
N TYR A 107 -12.69 -1.15 5.13
CA TYR A 107 -13.53 -1.01 3.94
C TYR A 107 -12.85 -1.58 2.69
N ALA A 108 -11.59 -1.24 2.47
CA ALA A 108 -10.84 -1.71 1.31
C ALA A 108 -10.67 -3.23 1.32
N TYR A 109 -10.33 -3.82 2.48
CA TYR A 109 -10.25 -5.27 2.62
C TYR A 109 -11.58 -5.92 2.25
N ALA A 110 -12.69 -5.48 2.84
CA ALA A 110 -14.00 -6.06 2.57
C ALA A 110 -14.43 -5.91 1.11
N LYS A 111 -14.09 -4.78 0.47
CA LYS A 111 -14.34 -4.58 -0.95
C LYS A 111 -13.59 -5.59 -1.80
N CYS A 112 -12.28 -5.74 -1.60
CA CYS A 112 -11.47 -6.75 -2.30
C CYS A 112 -11.97 -8.17 -2.02
N PHE A 113 -12.33 -8.48 -0.77
CA PHE A 113 -12.92 -9.77 -0.40
C PHE A 113 -14.20 -10.04 -1.19
N SER A 114 -15.11 -9.07 -1.29
CA SER A 114 -16.36 -9.21 -2.04
C SER A 114 -16.13 -9.40 -3.56
N GLU A 115 -15.11 -8.76 -4.12
CA GLU A 115 -14.73 -8.90 -5.53
C GLU A 115 -14.16 -10.30 -5.79
N ILE A 116 -13.33 -10.81 -4.87
CA ILE A 116 -12.85 -12.19 -4.89
C ILE A 116 -14.04 -13.15 -4.85
N GLU A 117 -14.97 -13.00 -3.91
CA GLU A 117 -16.13 -13.89 -3.82
C GLU A 117 -16.96 -13.94 -5.10
N LYS A 118 -17.27 -12.77 -5.68
CA LYS A 118 -18.04 -12.67 -6.93
C LYS A 118 -17.31 -13.31 -8.12
N LYS A 119 -15.99 -13.13 -8.22
CA LYS A 119 -15.15 -13.70 -9.28
C LYS A 119 -15.23 -15.22 -9.32
N TYR A 120 -15.17 -15.88 -8.17
CA TYR A 120 -15.22 -17.34 -8.10
C TYR A 120 -16.63 -17.93 -8.25
N VAL A 121 -17.68 -17.11 -8.23
CA VAL A 121 -19.03 -17.50 -8.68
C VAL A 121 -19.10 -17.53 -10.21
N ASN A 122 -18.51 -16.54 -10.88
CA ASN A 122 -18.67 -16.32 -12.33
C ASN A 122 -17.61 -17.01 -13.23
N SER A 123 -16.71 -17.81 -12.65
CA SER A 123 -15.81 -18.81 -13.25
C SER A 123 -14.85 -18.41 -14.40
N GLN A 124 -15.03 -17.31 -15.14
CA GLN A 124 -14.20 -16.97 -16.31
C GLN A 124 -12.96 -16.11 -16.00
N ASP A 125 -12.90 -15.42 -14.86
CA ASP A 125 -11.80 -14.49 -14.52
C ASP A 125 -10.92 -15.03 -13.39
N LYS A 126 -10.32 -16.22 -13.53
CA LYS A 126 -9.44 -16.78 -12.49
C LYS A 126 -7.99 -16.40 -12.71
N TYR A 127 -7.28 -16.10 -11.63
CA TYR A 127 -5.83 -16.05 -11.67
C TYR A 127 -5.24 -17.45 -11.80
N TYR A 128 -4.00 -17.54 -12.24
CA TYR A 128 -3.26 -18.80 -12.37
C TYR A 128 -1.99 -18.76 -11.52
N ASN A 129 -1.65 -19.90 -10.93
CA ASN A 129 -0.41 -20.12 -10.22
C ASN A 129 0.76 -20.21 -11.20
N LEU A 130 1.99 -20.19 -10.68
CA LEU A 130 3.22 -20.31 -11.49
C LEU A 130 3.32 -21.64 -12.24
N ASP A 131 2.69 -22.69 -11.72
CA ASP A 131 2.61 -24.01 -12.34
C ASP A 131 1.50 -24.12 -13.39
N GLY A 132 0.79 -23.02 -13.69
CA GLY A 132 -0.31 -22.99 -14.64
C GLY A 132 -1.64 -23.53 -14.11
N THR A 133 -1.71 -23.94 -12.84
CA THR A 133 -2.98 -24.34 -12.22
C THR A 133 -3.85 -23.12 -11.89
N PRO A 134 -5.18 -23.20 -12.00
CA PRO A 134 -6.05 -22.10 -11.57
C PRO A 134 -5.87 -21.82 -10.08
N CYS A 135 -5.66 -20.55 -9.73
CA CYS A 135 -5.70 -20.08 -8.36
C CYS A 135 -7.07 -20.36 -7.76
N THR A 136 -7.08 -20.77 -6.50
CA THR A 136 -8.31 -21.04 -5.75
C THR A 136 -8.76 -19.80 -4.99
N LYS A 137 -10.08 -19.71 -4.71
CA LYS A 137 -10.64 -18.65 -3.84
C LYS A 137 -9.86 -18.52 -2.52
N LYS A 138 -9.53 -19.66 -1.91
CA LYS A 138 -8.79 -19.71 -0.64
C LYS A 138 -7.38 -19.12 -0.75
N GLN A 139 -6.67 -19.40 -1.85
CA GLN A 139 -5.33 -18.85 -2.07
C GLN A 139 -5.37 -17.33 -2.26
N GLU A 140 -6.33 -16.82 -3.04
CA GLU A 140 -6.44 -15.38 -3.27
C GLU A 140 -6.83 -14.62 -2.00
N ILE A 141 -7.72 -15.19 -1.16
CA ILE A 141 -8.04 -14.64 0.16
C ILE A 141 -6.81 -14.65 1.07
N ALA A 142 -6.01 -15.73 1.07
CA ALA A 142 -4.79 -15.78 1.87
C ALA A 142 -3.77 -14.71 1.46
N TRP A 143 -3.65 -14.42 0.16
CA TRP A 143 -2.81 -13.30 -0.30
C TRP A 143 -3.35 -11.93 0.12
N LEU A 144 -4.68 -11.75 0.14
CA LEU A 144 -5.31 -10.54 0.66
C LEU A 144 -5.07 -10.40 2.17
N ASP A 145 -5.16 -11.50 2.93
CA ASP A 145 -4.86 -11.52 4.36
C ASP A 145 -3.40 -11.13 4.63
N GLU A 146 -2.44 -11.74 3.93
CA GLU A 146 -1.02 -11.38 4.04
C GLU A 146 -0.79 -9.89 3.72
N ALA A 147 -1.41 -9.38 2.65
CA ALA A 147 -1.30 -7.96 2.29
C ALA A 147 -1.90 -7.03 3.36
N TYR A 148 -2.96 -7.48 4.03
CA TYR A 148 -3.62 -6.73 5.10
C TYR A 148 -2.77 -6.69 6.37
N GLU A 149 -2.12 -7.80 6.74
CA GLU A 149 -1.18 -7.82 7.86
C GLU A 149 0.02 -6.90 7.62
N GLU A 150 0.57 -6.89 6.40
CA GLU A 150 1.61 -5.92 6.02
C GLU A 150 1.11 -4.48 6.11
N LYS A 151 -0.15 -4.23 5.75
CA LYS A 151 -0.78 -2.91 5.89
C LYS A 151 -0.92 -2.51 7.37
N ILE A 152 -1.35 -3.42 8.24
CA ILE A 152 -1.43 -3.19 9.68
C ILE A 152 -0.05 -2.82 10.22
N ASN A 153 0.97 -3.63 9.92
CA ASN A 153 2.35 -3.39 10.34
C ASN A 153 2.86 -2.01 9.88
N TRP A 154 2.56 -1.65 8.63
CA TRP A 154 2.91 -0.34 8.07
C TRP A 154 2.25 0.81 8.83
N GLU A 155 0.95 0.73 9.10
CA GLU A 155 0.23 1.79 9.83
C GLU A 155 0.68 1.91 11.28
N THR A 156 0.90 0.79 11.97
CA THR A 156 1.45 0.77 13.32
C THR A 156 2.87 1.36 13.37
N ALA A 157 3.70 1.09 12.36
CA ALA A 157 5.02 1.70 12.25
C ALA A 157 4.94 3.22 12.00
N ASN A 158 3.99 3.70 11.19
CA ASN A 158 3.79 5.13 10.97
C ASN A 158 3.40 5.85 12.26
N VAL A 159 2.53 5.27 13.09
CA VAL A 159 2.20 5.82 14.42
C VAL A 159 3.43 5.91 15.30
N ARG A 160 4.26 4.86 15.36
CA ARG A 160 5.51 4.87 16.13
C ARG A 160 6.47 5.96 15.68
N ILE A 161 6.63 6.14 14.37
CA ILE A 161 7.51 7.18 13.81
C ILE A 161 6.95 8.58 14.12
N ALA A 162 5.64 8.79 13.94
CA ALA A 162 4.99 10.05 14.27
C ALA A 162 5.14 10.38 15.77
N ALA A 163 4.85 9.42 16.65
CA ALA A 163 5.03 9.56 18.09
C ALA A 163 6.49 9.86 18.47
N GLY A 164 7.45 9.15 17.86
CA GLY A 164 8.89 9.38 18.06
C GLY A 164 9.33 10.79 17.66
N ARG A 165 8.82 11.30 16.53
CA ARG A 165 9.04 12.70 16.11
C ARG A 165 8.51 13.67 17.15
N GLU A 166 7.25 13.53 17.55
CA GLU A 166 6.61 14.47 18.47
C GLU A 166 7.19 14.38 19.89
N GLN A 167 7.68 13.21 20.31
CA GLN A 167 8.44 13.05 21.54
C GLN A 167 9.77 13.78 21.48
N PHE A 168 10.52 13.64 20.38
CA PHE A 168 11.78 14.36 20.18
C PHE A 168 11.59 15.89 20.19
N LEU A 169 10.46 16.39 19.67
CA LEU A 169 10.11 17.81 19.69
C LEU A 169 9.57 18.28 21.05
N GLY A 170 9.37 17.38 22.02
CA GLY A 170 8.87 17.69 23.35
C GLY A 170 7.35 17.91 23.43
N HIS A 171 6.61 17.60 22.37
CA HIS A 171 5.14 17.71 22.35
C HIS A 171 4.45 16.53 23.04
N ILE A 172 5.11 15.37 23.08
CA ILE A 172 4.63 14.15 23.73
C ILE A 172 5.66 13.69 24.76
N PRO A 173 5.27 13.49 26.04
CA PRO A 173 6.23 13.11 27.07
C PRO A 173 6.70 11.64 26.94
N ASP A 174 5.78 10.73 26.60
CA ASP A 174 6.06 9.31 26.47
C ASP A 174 5.20 8.65 25.39
N ILE A 175 5.72 7.59 24.77
CA ILE A 175 5.02 6.83 23.73
C ILE A 175 4.34 5.63 24.39
N SER A 176 3.02 5.72 24.61
CA SER A 176 2.23 4.61 25.14
C SER A 176 2.19 3.45 24.13
N GLN A 177 2.88 2.35 24.46
CA GLN A 177 2.85 1.12 23.66
C GLN A 177 1.43 0.50 23.64
N LYS A 178 0.67 0.66 24.73
CA LYS A 178 -0.73 0.23 24.80
C LYS A 178 -1.62 0.98 23.81
N ASP A 179 -1.41 2.28 23.66
CA ASP A 179 -2.17 3.12 22.73
C ASP A 179 -1.90 2.73 21.26
N ILE A 180 -0.68 2.25 20.97
CA ILE A 180 -0.30 1.72 19.66
C ILE A 180 -0.94 0.34 19.41
N GLU A 181 -0.99 -0.52 20.42
CA GLU A 181 -1.65 -1.83 20.34
C GLU A 181 -3.17 -1.68 20.14
N GLU A 182 -3.80 -0.71 20.82
CA GLU A 182 -5.20 -0.37 20.59
C GLU A 182 -5.46 0.09 19.15
N TYR A 183 -4.53 0.86 18.56
CA TYR A 183 -4.64 1.25 17.15
C TYR A 183 -4.59 0.05 16.19
N GLU A 184 -3.65 -0.87 16.41
CA GLU A 184 -3.56 -2.10 15.65
C GLU A 184 -4.86 -2.92 15.75
N GLU A 185 -5.41 -3.04 16.97
CA GLU A 185 -6.68 -3.71 17.22
C GLU A 185 -7.84 -3.02 16.51
N ASN A 186 -7.87 -1.68 16.46
CA ASN A 186 -8.88 -0.93 15.73
C ASN A 186 -8.87 -1.26 14.23
N ILE A 187 -7.70 -1.39 13.60
CA ILE A 187 -7.61 -1.78 12.18
C ILE A 187 -8.11 -3.21 11.95
N LYS A 188 -7.82 -4.14 12.88
CA LYS A 188 -8.33 -5.52 12.83
C LYS A 188 -9.85 -5.56 13.00
N ASN A 189 -10.37 -4.85 14.01
CA ASN A 189 -11.79 -4.72 14.28
C ASN A 189 -12.54 -4.08 13.10
N ALA A 190 -11.95 -3.08 12.44
CA ALA A 190 -12.54 -2.49 11.24
C ALA A 190 -12.74 -3.54 10.14
N LYS A 191 -11.73 -4.36 9.83
CA LYS A 191 -11.86 -5.46 8.86
C LYS A 191 -13.03 -6.38 9.21
N GLU A 192 -13.15 -6.79 10.46
CA GLU A 192 -14.23 -7.68 10.89
C GLU A 192 -15.62 -7.06 10.71
N GLN A 193 -15.78 -5.79 11.11
CA GLN A 193 -17.06 -5.07 10.97
C GLN A 193 -17.49 -4.92 9.51
N TYR A 194 -16.56 -4.59 8.60
CA TYR A 194 -16.88 -4.46 7.17
C TYR A 194 -17.11 -5.81 6.48
N ILE A 195 -16.42 -6.87 6.89
CA ILE A 195 -16.70 -8.22 6.41
C ILE A 195 -18.09 -8.67 6.87
N LYS A 196 -18.44 -8.41 8.13
CA LYS A 196 -19.78 -8.68 8.65
C LYS A 196 -20.85 -7.89 7.89
N GLN A 197 -20.61 -6.60 7.62
CA GLN A 197 -21.49 -5.76 6.81
C GLN A 197 -21.76 -6.39 5.43
N TYR A 198 -20.70 -6.88 4.78
CA TYR A 198 -20.80 -7.55 3.48
C TYR A 198 -21.62 -8.85 3.56
N GLN A 199 -21.34 -9.70 4.55
CA GLN A 199 -22.05 -10.97 4.75
C GLN A 199 -23.54 -10.77 5.00
N GLU A 200 -23.92 -9.73 5.75
CA GLU A 200 -25.31 -9.42 6.08
C GLU A 200 -26.07 -8.75 4.93
N LYS A 201 -25.40 -7.87 4.16
CA LYS A 201 -26.08 -6.98 3.19
C LYS A 201 -25.76 -7.30 1.73
N GLY A 202 -24.84 -8.22 1.46
CA GLY A 202 -24.33 -8.53 0.12
C GLY A 202 -23.55 -7.40 -0.57
N THR A 203 -23.36 -6.26 0.10
CA THR A 203 -22.68 -5.07 -0.42
C THR A 203 -21.82 -4.43 0.67
N VAL A 204 -20.70 -3.83 0.26
CA VAL A 204 -19.80 -3.08 1.15
C VAL A 204 -19.99 -1.59 0.92
N LYS A 205 -20.26 -0.85 1.99
CA LYS A 205 -20.37 0.62 1.96
C LYS A 205 -19.49 1.19 3.06
N LEU A 206 -18.69 2.19 2.73
CA LEU A 206 -17.90 2.93 3.72
C LEU A 206 -18.83 3.46 4.81
N GLN A 207 -18.48 3.19 6.05
CA GLN A 207 -19.12 3.70 7.25
C GLN A 207 -18.07 4.50 8.02
N HIS A 208 -18.42 5.62 8.64
CA HIS A 208 -17.48 6.28 9.54
C HIS A 208 -17.60 5.63 10.92
N LEU A 209 -17.20 4.36 11.04
CA LEU A 209 -17.28 3.62 12.29
C LEU A 209 -16.40 4.33 13.33
N SER A 210 -16.95 4.58 14.51
CA SER A 210 -16.16 5.10 15.61
C SER A 210 -15.43 3.94 16.28
N PHE A 211 -14.11 3.96 16.20
CA PHE A 211 -13.26 3.12 17.04
C PHE A 211 -12.77 3.94 18.23
N GLY A 212 -12.35 3.28 19.31
CA GLY A 212 -11.73 3.96 20.44
C GLY A 212 -10.52 4.77 19.94
N GLN A 213 -10.44 6.04 20.30
CA GLN A 213 -9.27 6.86 19.99
C GLN A 213 -8.47 7.04 21.28
N SER A 214 -7.34 6.35 21.34
CA SER A 214 -6.42 6.47 22.47
C SER A 214 -5.85 7.88 22.55
N SER A 215 -5.38 8.26 23.75
CA SER A 215 -4.88 9.60 24.04
C SER A 215 -3.72 10.00 23.12
N LEU A 216 -2.84 9.04 22.80
CA LEU A 216 -1.74 9.23 21.86
C LEU A 216 -2.23 9.56 20.45
N LEU A 217 -3.18 8.78 19.92
CA LEU A 217 -3.70 8.98 18.56
C LEU A 217 -4.45 10.30 18.44
N GLN A 218 -5.19 10.69 19.48
CA GLN A 218 -5.85 11.99 19.53
C GLN A 218 -4.81 13.12 19.47
N LYS A 219 -3.77 13.05 20.30
CA LYS A 219 -2.69 14.04 20.33
C LYS A 219 -1.96 14.13 18.98
N LEU A 220 -1.66 12.99 18.36
CA LEU A 220 -1.04 12.95 17.04
C LEU A 220 -1.93 13.53 15.94
N SER A 221 -3.25 13.30 16.02
CA SER A 221 -4.21 13.88 15.08
C SER A 221 -4.28 15.41 15.22
N GLU A 222 -4.24 15.93 16.44
CA GLU A 222 -4.18 17.39 16.69
C GLU A 222 -2.92 18.01 16.08
N LEU A 223 -1.75 17.38 16.31
CA LEU A 223 -0.46 17.87 15.85
C LEU A 223 -0.27 17.78 14.32
N MET A 224 -0.96 16.84 13.65
CA MET A 224 -0.93 16.69 12.20
C MET A 224 -1.81 17.72 11.47
N ASN A 225 -2.77 18.32 12.18
CA ASN A 225 -3.71 19.30 11.66
C ASN A 225 -3.32 20.77 12.00
N MET A 226 -2.20 20.97 12.70
CA MET A 226 -1.60 22.29 12.99
C MET A 226 -0.63 22.73 11.90
#